data_AF-A0A830B9N0-F1
#
_entry.id   AF-A0A830B9N0-F1
#
_cell.length_a   1.000
_cell.length_b   1.000
_cell.length_c   1.000
_cell.angle_alpha   90.00
_cell.angle_beta   90.00
_cell.angle_gamma   90.00
#
_symmetry.space_group_name_H-M   'P 1'
#
loop_
_entity.id
_entity.type
_entity.pdbx_description
1 polymer ?
#
loop_
_entity_poly.entity_id
_entity_poly.type
_entity_poly.pdbx_seq_one_letter_code
_entity_poly.pdbx_strand_id
1 'polypeptide(L)'
;MIVHRREKPPQQTDAGAVAGAQTKVNNATRRRNLSPRLSCATGNPIDNCWRCDPNWSTRHQRLADCAIGFGKNAVGGKYDRIYTVTDPSHDDPVNPKPDTLRHAAIQPDPLWIIFKSDMVIWLKQELIINSHKTIDGRGASIHIAGSTCIAIHHASNIIVHGIHIHDCVKSADAVIRDSPSHAGWWEVSDGDGPATRSINNATRRRNLSPRLSCATGNPIDNCWRCDPNWSTRHQRLADCAIGFGKNAVGGKYDRIYTVTDPSHDDPVNPKPDTLRHAAIQPDPLWIIFKSDMVIWLKQELIINSHKTIDGRGASIHIAGSTCIAIHHASNIIVHGIHIHDCVKSADAVIRDSPSHAGWWEVSDGDGVAIFGGRNVWIDHCSLSNCNDGLIDAIHAAGLAGGHDGSRWLLWF
;
A
#
# COMPACT_ATOMS: atom_id res chain seq x y z
N MET A 1 5.07 43.49 -6.36
CA MET A 1 3.82 43.81 -5.64
C MET A 1 2.70 43.85 -6.67
N ILE A 2 2.01 42.73 -6.87
CA ILE A 2 0.85 42.64 -7.77
C ILE A 2 -0.22 41.89 -6.98
N VAL A 3 -1.26 42.64 -6.63
CA VAL A 3 -2.50 42.16 -6.01
C VAL A 3 -3.45 41.76 -7.14
N HIS A 4 -4.05 40.57 -7.09
CA HIS A 4 -5.21 40.26 -7.92
C HIS A 4 -6.44 39.99 -7.05
N ARG A 5 -7.46 40.82 -7.31
CA ARG A 5 -8.84 40.78 -6.81
C ARG A 5 -9.45 39.40 -7.08
N ARG A 6 -10.15 38.86 -6.09
CA ARG A 6 -11.15 37.79 -6.29
C ARG A 6 -12.39 38.40 -6.93
N GLU A 7 -12.74 37.97 -8.14
CA GLU A 7 -14.08 38.15 -8.70
C GLU A 7 -14.98 36.97 -8.30
N LYS A 8 -16.25 37.27 -8.07
CA LYS A 8 -17.30 36.35 -7.59
C LYS A 8 -17.62 35.31 -8.69
N PRO A 9 -17.77 34.01 -8.36
CA PRO A 9 -18.22 33.04 -9.35
C PRO A 9 -19.70 33.30 -9.74
N PRO A 10 -20.07 33.13 -11.03
CA PRO A 10 -21.44 33.32 -11.49
C PRO A 10 -22.35 32.17 -11.06
N GLN A 11 -23.64 32.49 -10.89
CA GLN A 11 -24.71 31.58 -10.49
C GLN A 11 -24.86 30.41 -11.48
N GLN A 12 -24.96 29.20 -10.92
CA GLN A 12 -25.27 27.96 -11.63
C GLN A 12 -26.74 27.94 -12.04
N THR A 13 -27.03 27.86 -13.34
CA THR A 13 -28.34 27.48 -13.88
C THR A 13 -28.36 26.01 -14.31
N ASP A 14 -29.54 25.41 -14.24
CA ASP A 14 -29.84 23.99 -14.29
C ASP A 14 -29.49 23.21 -15.59
N ALA A 15 -29.31 21.90 -15.34
CA ALA A 15 -29.65 20.71 -16.14
C ALA A 15 -28.89 20.37 -17.44
N GLY A 16 -28.24 19.20 -17.41
CA GLY A 16 -27.88 18.39 -18.58
C GLY A 16 -27.53 16.96 -18.17
N ALA A 17 -28.49 16.03 -18.27
CA ALA A 17 -28.30 14.62 -18.00
C ALA A 17 -27.28 14.00 -18.99
N VAL A 18 -26.21 13.39 -18.47
CA VAL A 18 -25.25 12.62 -19.29
C VAL A 18 -25.56 11.14 -19.15
N ALA A 19 -25.95 10.52 -20.27
CA ALA A 19 -26.19 9.10 -20.39
C ALA A 19 -24.90 8.30 -20.12
N GLY A 20 -24.98 7.32 -19.22
CA GLY A 20 -23.85 6.49 -18.80
C GLY A 20 -23.31 5.60 -19.92
N ALA A 21 -22.04 5.77 -20.25
CA ALA A 21 -21.29 4.81 -21.04
C ALA A 21 -21.08 3.52 -20.22
N GLN A 22 -21.59 2.39 -20.70
CA GLN A 22 -21.31 1.07 -20.13
C GLN A 22 -19.85 0.69 -20.41
N THR A 23 -18.97 0.94 -19.46
CA THR A 23 -17.62 0.37 -19.44
C THR A 23 -17.72 -1.13 -19.15
N LYS A 24 -17.16 -1.97 -20.03
CA LYS A 24 -17.01 -3.41 -19.76
C LYS A 24 -16.04 -3.61 -18.59
N VAL A 25 -16.58 -3.86 -17.41
CA VAL A 25 -15.82 -4.23 -16.21
C VAL A 25 -15.30 -5.66 -16.38
N ASN A 26 -13.98 -5.82 -16.49
CA ASN A 26 -13.33 -7.13 -16.56
C ASN A 26 -13.03 -7.62 -15.14
N ASN A 27 -13.78 -8.62 -14.66
CA ASN A 27 -13.56 -9.24 -13.36
C ASN A 27 -12.15 -9.89 -13.29
N ALA A 28 -11.22 -9.26 -12.56
CA ALA A 28 -9.83 -9.70 -12.39
C ALA A 28 -9.69 -10.98 -11.53
N THR A 29 -10.75 -11.35 -10.78
CA THR A 29 -10.78 -12.56 -9.95
C THR A 29 -11.38 -13.77 -10.67
N ARG A 30 -12.06 -13.58 -11.81
CA ARG A 30 -12.66 -14.68 -12.60
C ARG A 30 -11.59 -15.71 -13.00
N ARG A 31 -11.89 -16.99 -12.82
CA ARG A 31 -11.05 -18.11 -13.30
C ARG A 31 -10.92 -17.98 -14.81
N ARG A 32 -9.72 -17.69 -15.33
CA ARG A 32 -9.43 -17.85 -16.77
C ARG A 32 -9.62 -19.33 -17.09
N ASN A 33 -10.31 -19.66 -18.18
CA ASN A 33 -10.44 -21.05 -18.65
C ASN A 33 -9.04 -21.63 -18.88
N LEU A 34 -8.54 -22.37 -17.90
CA LEU A 34 -7.30 -23.12 -18.02
C LEU A 34 -7.62 -24.39 -18.82
N SER A 35 -6.94 -24.58 -19.95
CA SER A 35 -7.02 -25.82 -20.72
C SER A 35 -6.72 -27.03 -19.81
N PRO A 36 -7.36 -28.20 -20.01
CA PRO A 36 -7.25 -29.36 -19.10
C PRO A 36 -5.84 -29.95 -18.92
N ARG A 37 -4.82 -29.42 -19.62
CA ARG A 37 -3.46 -29.97 -19.71
C ARG A 37 -2.37 -29.13 -19.03
N LEU A 38 -2.70 -27.98 -18.44
CA LEU A 38 -1.73 -27.21 -17.65
C LEU A 38 -2.04 -27.30 -16.16
N SER A 39 -0.99 -27.52 -15.36
CA SER A 39 -1.04 -27.31 -13.91
C SER A 39 -1.66 -25.94 -13.65
N CYS A 40 -2.56 -25.87 -12.67
CA CYS A 40 -3.11 -24.59 -12.27
C CYS A 40 -1.96 -23.75 -11.69
N ALA A 41 -1.45 -22.83 -12.51
CA ALA A 41 -0.29 -22.00 -12.23
C ALA A 41 -0.62 -20.59 -12.71
N THR A 42 -0.94 -19.72 -11.76
CA THR A 42 -1.29 -18.31 -11.97
C THR A 42 -0.06 -17.40 -11.94
N GLY A 43 1.11 -17.96 -11.60
CA GLY A 43 2.35 -17.24 -11.37
C GLY A 43 2.47 -16.63 -9.96
N ASN A 44 1.45 -16.79 -9.11
CA ASN A 44 1.44 -16.32 -7.72
C ASN A 44 0.99 -17.49 -6.80
N PRO A 45 1.80 -17.95 -5.83
CA PRO A 45 1.48 -19.05 -4.91
C PRO A 45 0.27 -18.81 -4.00
N ILE A 46 -0.01 -17.57 -3.61
CA ILE A 46 -1.27 -17.26 -2.91
C ILE A 46 -2.43 -17.59 -3.85
N ASP A 47 -2.36 -17.10 -5.09
CA ASP A 47 -3.37 -17.40 -6.12
C ASP A 47 -3.39 -18.87 -6.50
N ASN A 48 -2.27 -19.57 -6.58
CA ASN A 48 -2.25 -21.01 -6.85
C ASN A 48 -2.95 -21.77 -5.72
N CYS A 49 -2.70 -21.39 -4.46
CA CYS A 49 -3.30 -22.06 -3.32
C CYS A 49 -4.83 -22.05 -3.34
N TRP A 50 -5.45 -20.92 -3.72
CA TRP A 50 -6.91 -20.81 -3.77
C TRP A 50 -7.53 -21.00 -5.16
N ARG A 51 -6.95 -20.46 -6.25
CA ARG A 51 -7.52 -20.57 -7.61
C ARG A 51 -7.47 -21.99 -8.16
N CYS A 52 -6.56 -22.81 -7.64
CA CYS A 52 -6.42 -24.21 -8.03
C CYS A 52 -7.29 -25.14 -7.22
N ASP A 53 -7.95 -24.63 -6.19
CA ASP A 53 -9.02 -25.35 -5.53
C ASP A 53 -10.27 -25.32 -6.42
N PRO A 54 -10.73 -26.48 -6.95
CA PRO A 54 -11.96 -26.51 -7.74
C PRO A 54 -13.19 -26.11 -6.91
N ASN A 55 -13.10 -26.21 -5.58
CA ASN A 55 -14.17 -25.91 -4.62
C ASN A 55 -13.94 -24.58 -3.90
N TRP A 56 -13.12 -23.65 -4.43
CA TRP A 56 -12.83 -22.39 -3.74
C TRP A 56 -14.10 -21.60 -3.40
N SER A 57 -15.12 -21.65 -4.26
CA SER A 57 -16.41 -20.96 -4.09
C SER A 57 -17.29 -21.56 -3.00
N THR A 58 -17.01 -22.77 -2.54
CA THR A 58 -17.67 -23.38 -1.37
C THR A 58 -16.72 -23.45 -0.16
N ARG A 59 -15.44 -23.15 -0.35
CA ARG A 59 -14.38 -23.11 0.67
C ARG A 59 -13.72 -21.74 0.73
N HIS A 60 -14.52 -20.67 0.78
CA HIS A 60 -14.05 -19.28 0.80
C HIS A 60 -12.90 -19.08 1.80
N GLN A 61 -13.11 -19.53 3.05
CA GLN A 61 -12.20 -19.29 4.16
C GLN A 61 -10.84 -19.96 4.04
N ARG A 62 -10.66 -20.92 3.10
CA ARG A 62 -9.36 -21.54 2.81
C ARG A 62 -8.33 -20.51 2.33
N LEU A 63 -8.74 -19.37 1.79
CA LEU A 63 -7.83 -18.30 1.38
C LEU A 63 -6.91 -17.84 2.53
N ALA A 64 -7.39 -17.85 3.77
CA ALA A 64 -6.58 -17.47 4.92
C ALA A 64 -5.41 -18.45 5.18
N ASP A 65 -5.48 -19.69 4.67
CA ASP A 65 -4.39 -20.67 4.72
C ASP A 65 -3.36 -20.48 3.60
N CYS A 66 -3.63 -19.59 2.65
CA CYS A 66 -2.79 -19.32 1.49
C CYS A 66 -1.81 -18.16 1.71
N ALA A 67 -1.95 -17.40 2.81
CA ALA A 67 -1.10 -16.28 3.12
C ALA A 67 0.34 -16.74 3.39
N ILE A 68 1.30 -15.96 2.90
CA ILE A 68 2.75 -16.17 3.06
C ILE A 68 3.39 -14.84 3.52
N GLY A 69 4.68 -14.84 3.84
CA GLY A 69 5.38 -13.62 4.29
C GLY A 69 5.09 -13.29 5.76
N PHE A 70 5.21 -12.01 6.13
CA PHE A 70 4.96 -11.55 7.50
C PHE A 70 3.46 -11.59 7.84
N GLY A 71 2.60 -11.40 6.83
CA GLY A 71 1.14 -11.52 6.97
C GLY A 71 0.60 -12.96 7.07
N LYS A 72 1.45 -14.00 7.02
CA LYS A 72 1.01 -15.41 6.96
C LYS A 72 0.10 -15.88 8.10
N ASN A 73 0.13 -15.19 9.24
CA ASN A 73 -0.68 -15.52 10.41
C ASN A 73 -2.02 -14.77 10.44
N ALA A 74 -2.28 -13.87 9.49
CA ALA A 74 -3.56 -13.18 9.40
C ALA A 74 -4.65 -14.19 9.03
N VAL A 75 -5.54 -14.48 9.99
CA VAL A 75 -6.66 -15.41 9.77
C VAL A 75 -7.95 -14.70 9.33
N GLY A 76 -8.00 -13.36 9.43
CA GLY A 76 -9.19 -12.61 9.02
C GLY A 76 -10.43 -13.02 9.83
N GLY A 77 -11.55 -13.17 9.13
CA GLY A 77 -12.80 -13.71 9.67
C GLY A 77 -12.95 -15.23 9.53
N LYS A 78 -11.84 -15.98 9.40
CA LYS A 78 -11.87 -17.44 9.30
C LYS A 78 -12.52 -18.05 10.55
N TYR A 79 -13.19 -19.20 10.37
CA TYR A 79 -13.90 -20.00 11.38
C TYR A 79 -15.26 -19.46 11.83
N ASP A 80 -15.63 -18.25 11.42
CA ASP A 80 -16.93 -17.66 11.73
C ASP A 80 -17.86 -17.63 10.51
N ARG A 81 -19.01 -16.99 10.62
CA ARG A 81 -20.02 -16.93 9.58
C ARG A 81 -19.57 -16.09 8.38
N ILE A 82 -20.09 -16.48 7.22
CA ILE A 82 -19.99 -15.70 6.00
C ILE A 82 -21.09 -14.62 6.03
N TYR A 83 -20.70 -13.38 5.82
CA TYR A 83 -21.63 -12.26 5.63
C TYR A 83 -21.67 -11.91 4.14
N THR A 84 -22.86 -11.84 3.55
CA THR A 84 -23.01 -11.50 2.13
C THR A 84 -23.54 -10.07 1.98
N VAL A 85 -22.73 -9.19 1.42
CA VAL A 85 -23.16 -7.84 1.03
C VAL A 85 -24.11 -7.96 -0.15
N THR A 86 -25.28 -7.35 -0.03
CA THR A 86 -26.29 -7.30 -1.10
C THR A 86 -26.72 -5.89 -1.48
N ASP A 87 -26.40 -4.88 -0.67
CA ASP A 87 -26.75 -3.49 -0.92
C ASP A 87 -25.50 -2.60 -1.03
N PRO A 88 -25.14 -2.15 -2.24
CA PRO A 88 -24.05 -1.19 -2.45
C PRO A 88 -24.50 0.28 -2.39
N SER A 89 -25.80 0.55 -2.33
CA SER A 89 -26.37 1.90 -2.52
C SER A 89 -26.46 2.72 -1.24
N HIS A 90 -26.40 2.05 -0.09
CA HIS A 90 -26.66 2.66 1.21
C HIS A 90 -25.40 2.84 2.06
N ASP A 91 -24.51 3.74 1.65
CA ASP A 91 -23.45 4.20 2.52
C ASP A 91 -23.95 5.30 3.47
N ASP A 92 -24.18 4.93 4.73
CA ASP A 92 -24.48 5.84 5.84
C ASP A 92 -23.37 5.66 6.89
N PRO A 93 -22.48 6.66 7.07
CA PRO A 93 -21.33 6.55 7.96
C PRO A 93 -21.72 6.46 9.44
N VAL A 94 -22.93 6.90 9.80
CA VAL A 94 -23.41 6.92 11.19
C VAL A 94 -24.33 5.75 11.47
N ASN A 95 -25.18 5.34 10.54
CA ASN A 95 -26.18 4.28 10.75
C ASN A 95 -26.19 3.25 9.61
N PRO A 96 -25.12 2.45 9.48
CA PRO A 96 -25.03 1.48 8.40
C PRO A 96 -26.08 0.37 8.54
N LYS A 97 -26.87 0.18 7.48
CA LYS A 97 -27.92 -0.84 7.42
C LYS A 97 -27.34 -2.24 7.26
N PRO A 98 -28.02 -3.28 7.80
CA PRO A 98 -27.74 -4.66 7.40
C PRO A 98 -27.67 -4.82 5.89
N ASP A 99 -26.94 -5.84 5.46
CA ASP A 99 -26.59 -6.17 4.07
C ASP A 99 -25.63 -5.20 3.34
N THR A 100 -25.15 -4.15 4.01
CA THR A 100 -24.10 -3.26 3.50
C THR A 100 -22.70 -3.70 3.94
N LEU A 101 -21.66 -3.25 3.21
CA LEU A 101 -20.26 -3.50 3.56
C LEU A 101 -19.88 -2.82 4.89
N ARG A 102 -20.29 -1.55 5.08
CA ARG A 102 -20.00 -0.79 6.30
C ARG A 102 -20.56 -1.45 7.54
N HIS A 103 -21.80 -1.95 7.47
CA HIS A 103 -22.40 -2.66 8.59
C HIS A 103 -21.57 -3.88 8.99
N ALA A 104 -21.12 -4.67 8.02
CA ALA A 104 -20.31 -5.85 8.29
C ALA A 104 -18.91 -5.52 8.85
N ALA A 105 -18.26 -4.49 8.30
CA ALA A 105 -16.90 -4.11 8.66
C ALA A 105 -16.74 -3.72 10.14
N ILE A 106 -17.78 -3.11 10.73
CA ILE A 106 -17.74 -2.63 12.11
C ILE A 106 -18.20 -3.66 13.15
N GLN A 107 -18.69 -4.84 12.73
CA GLN A 107 -19.19 -5.83 13.70
C GLN A 107 -18.07 -6.30 14.65
N PRO A 108 -18.37 -6.59 15.92
CA PRO A 108 -17.37 -7.07 16.88
C PRO A 108 -16.93 -8.50 16.55
N ASP A 109 -17.86 -9.34 16.09
CA ASP A 109 -17.60 -10.73 15.75
C ASP A 109 -16.70 -10.85 14.50
N PRO A 110 -15.86 -11.89 14.40
CA PRO A 110 -15.15 -12.18 13.17
C PRO A 110 -16.14 -12.40 12.01
N LEU A 111 -15.83 -11.85 10.83
CA LEU A 111 -16.71 -12.01 9.66
C LEU A 111 -15.91 -12.23 8.38
N TRP A 112 -16.34 -13.23 7.60
CA TRP A 112 -15.90 -13.42 6.23
C TRP A 112 -16.90 -12.77 5.26
N ILE A 113 -16.59 -11.57 4.79
CA ILE A 113 -17.47 -10.71 4.01
C ILE A 113 -17.28 -11.03 2.52
N ILE A 114 -18.36 -11.47 1.86
CA ILE A 114 -18.44 -11.71 0.41
C ILE A 114 -19.49 -10.81 -0.24
N PHE A 115 -19.56 -10.82 -1.57
CA PHE A 115 -20.47 -9.97 -2.33
C PHE A 115 -21.36 -10.80 -3.24
N LYS A 116 -22.65 -10.48 -3.27
CA LYS A 116 -23.66 -11.22 -4.05
C LYS A 116 -23.48 -11.07 -5.57
N SER A 117 -22.97 -9.93 -6.02
CA SER A 117 -22.80 -9.59 -7.44
C SER A 117 -21.68 -8.56 -7.59
N ASP A 118 -21.35 -8.22 -8.84
CA ASP A 118 -20.54 -7.04 -9.14
C ASP A 118 -21.16 -5.79 -8.51
N MET A 119 -20.33 -4.96 -7.88
CA MET A 119 -20.78 -3.79 -7.12
C MET A 119 -19.75 -2.66 -7.21
N VAL A 120 -20.27 -1.43 -7.29
CA VAL A 120 -19.51 -0.21 -7.03
C VAL A 120 -20.09 0.41 -5.77
N ILE A 121 -19.28 0.48 -4.72
CA ILE A 121 -19.64 0.99 -3.40
C ILE A 121 -18.99 2.37 -3.28
N TRP A 122 -19.82 3.40 -3.34
CA TRP A 122 -19.40 4.78 -3.15
C TRP A 122 -19.51 5.16 -1.68
N LEU A 123 -18.36 5.29 -1.02
CA LEU A 123 -18.26 5.67 0.37
C LEU A 123 -18.35 7.20 0.52
N LYS A 124 -19.23 7.65 1.41
CA LYS A 124 -19.38 9.04 1.85
C LYS A 124 -18.33 9.43 2.88
N GLN A 125 -17.83 8.48 3.65
CA GLN A 125 -16.73 8.63 4.62
C GLN A 125 -15.88 7.35 4.65
N GLU A 126 -14.68 7.33 5.26
CA GLU A 126 -13.86 6.11 5.37
C GLU A 126 -14.65 4.93 5.94
N LEU A 127 -14.36 3.75 5.39
CA LEU A 127 -14.80 2.47 5.90
C LEU A 127 -13.82 2.02 6.99
N ILE A 128 -14.22 2.18 8.26
CA ILE A 128 -13.52 1.60 9.40
C ILE A 128 -13.69 0.07 9.36
N ILE A 129 -12.58 -0.66 9.40
CA ILE A 129 -12.57 -2.13 9.48
C ILE A 129 -12.04 -2.57 10.85
N ASN A 130 -12.90 -3.25 11.61
CA ASN A 130 -12.52 -3.82 12.90
C ASN A 130 -11.68 -5.09 12.75
N SER A 131 -11.11 -5.56 13.87
CA SER A 131 -10.30 -6.78 13.88
C SER A 131 -11.08 -8.01 13.39
N HIS A 132 -10.34 -9.02 12.93
CA HIS A 132 -10.89 -10.32 12.50
C HIS A 132 -11.89 -10.23 11.34
N LYS A 133 -11.59 -9.38 10.35
CA LYS A 133 -12.41 -9.22 9.16
C LYS A 133 -11.71 -9.77 7.93
N THR A 134 -12.47 -10.41 7.06
CA THR A 134 -12.04 -10.66 5.70
C THR A 134 -12.99 -9.98 4.74
N ILE A 135 -12.48 -9.12 3.86
CA ILE A 135 -13.20 -8.63 2.68
C ILE A 135 -12.73 -9.45 1.48
N ASP A 136 -13.60 -10.31 0.97
CA ASP A 136 -13.31 -11.26 -0.11
C ASP A 136 -14.15 -10.94 -1.35
N GLY A 137 -13.54 -10.20 -2.28
CA GLY A 137 -14.14 -9.84 -3.57
C GLY A 137 -14.10 -10.96 -4.61
N ARG A 138 -13.61 -12.17 -4.30
CA ARG A 138 -13.54 -13.24 -5.31
C ARG A 138 -14.91 -13.62 -5.82
N GLY A 139 -15.04 -13.73 -7.14
CA GLY A 139 -16.30 -14.11 -7.80
C GLY A 139 -17.15 -12.94 -8.26
N ALA A 140 -16.81 -11.71 -7.84
CA ALA A 140 -17.46 -10.48 -8.28
C ALA A 140 -16.40 -9.40 -8.60
N SER A 141 -16.76 -8.39 -9.39
CA SER A 141 -15.95 -7.19 -9.57
C SER A 141 -16.41 -6.14 -8.59
N ILE A 142 -15.66 -5.97 -7.52
CA ILE A 142 -16.00 -5.08 -6.41
C ILE A 142 -15.11 -3.87 -6.45
N HIS A 143 -15.73 -2.70 -6.53
CA HIS A 143 -15.08 -1.41 -6.58
C HIS A 143 -15.48 -0.62 -5.32
N ILE A 144 -14.50 -0.17 -4.56
CA ILE A 144 -14.66 0.74 -3.42
C ILE A 144 -14.07 2.08 -3.82
N ALA A 145 -14.88 3.12 -3.81
CA ALA A 145 -14.52 4.46 -4.27
C ALA A 145 -15.22 5.55 -3.45
N GLY A 146 -14.83 6.81 -3.62
CA GLY A 146 -15.45 7.95 -2.96
C GLY A 146 -14.51 8.64 -1.96
N SER A 147 -14.89 8.70 -0.69
CA SER A 147 -14.06 9.17 0.44
C SER A 147 -12.65 8.54 0.49
N THR A 148 -11.90 8.77 1.56
CA THR A 148 -10.67 8.10 2.04
C THR A 148 -10.66 6.56 2.00
N CYS A 149 -11.72 5.92 1.51
CA CYS A 149 -11.83 4.50 1.25
C CYS A 149 -11.73 3.63 2.50
N ILE A 150 -10.61 2.98 2.77
CA ILE A 150 -10.49 2.00 3.86
C ILE A 150 -9.52 2.53 4.90
N ALA A 151 -9.96 2.51 6.16
CA ALA A 151 -9.13 2.88 7.29
C ALA A 151 -9.11 1.73 8.32
N ILE A 152 -7.92 1.42 8.84
CA ILE A 152 -7.68 0.34 9.80
C ILE A 152 -6.90 0.91 10.97
N HIS A 153 -7.60 1.21 12.07
CA HIS A 153 -7.01 1.79 13.28
C HIS A 153 -7.09 0.79 14.43
N HIS A 154 -5.96 0.60 15.14
CA HIS A 154 -5.86 -0.27 16.32
C HIS A 154 -6.48 -1.68 16.15
N ALA A 155 -6.45 -2.22 14.93
CA ALA A 155 -7.05 -3.50 14.58
C ALA A 155 -6.00 -4.51 14.08
N SER A 156 -6.34 -5.79 14.20
CA SER A 156 -5.47 -6.91 13.82
C SER A 156 -6.27 -8.02 13.13
N ASN A 157 -5.57 -8.95 12.46
CA ASN A 157 -6.18 -10.07 11.74
C ASN A 157 -7.20 -9.61 10.69
N ILE A 158 -6.78 -8.74 9.77
CA ILE A 158 -7.62 -8.30 8.65
C ILE A 158 -7.05 -8.86 7.34
N ILE A 159 -7.93 -9.38 6.48
CA ILE A 159 -7.60 -9.80 5.11
C ILE A 159 -8.45 -8.98 4.15
N VAL A 160 -7.82 -8.21 3.27
CA VAL A 160 -8.51 -7.54 2.15
C VAL A 160 -8.02 -8.19 0.86
N HIS A 161 -8.92 -8.81 0.11
CA HIS A 161 -8.55 -9.60 -1.06
C HIS A 161 -9.56 -9.47 -2.21
N GLY A 162 -9.04 -9.31 -3.41
CA GLY A 162 -9.84 -9.42 -4.64
C GLY A 162 -10.80 -8.25 -4.89
N ILE A 163 -10.53 -7.08 -4.34
CA ILE A 163 -11.30 -5.85 -4.57
C ILE A 163 -10.48 -4.80 -5.32
N HIS A 164 -11.16 -3.85 -5.94
CA HIS A 164 -10.59 -2.65 -6.57
C HIS A 164 -10.86 -1.46 -5.66
N ILE A 165 -9.84 -0.69 -5.33
CA ILE A 165 -9.93 0.55 -4.55
C ILE A 165 -9.40 1.67 -5.43
N HIS A 166 -10.20 2.71 -5.68
CA HIS A 166 -9.84 3.82 -6.57
C HIS A 166 -10.71 5.04 -6.27
N ASP A 167 -10.36 6.19 -6.85
CA ASP A 167 -11.09 7.46 -6.68
C ASP A 167 -11.34 7.81 -5.20
N CYS A 168 -10.35 7.55 -4.34
CA CYS A 168 -10.40 7.88 -2.93
C CYS A 168 -9.97 9.34 -2.74
N VAL A 169 -10.82 10.15 -2.10
CA VAL A 169 -10.54 11.56 -1.81
C VAL A 169 -10.60 11.83 -0.32
N LYS A 170 -9.75 12.76 0.16
CA LYS A 170 -9.80 13.22 1.56
C LYS A 170 -11.22 13.68 1.90
N SER A 171 -11.73 13.24 3.03
CA SER A 171 -13.06 13.59 3.51
C SER A 171 -13.01 14.65 4.59
N ALA A 172 -14.13 15.36 4.75
CA ALA A 172 -14.30 16.31 5.84
C ALA A 172 -14.51 15.57 7.17
N ASP A 173 -14.24 16.27 8.27
CA ASP A 173 -14.56 15.78 9.62
C ASP A 173 -16.05 15.45 9.72
N ALA A 174 -16.34 14.27 10.27
CA ALA A 174 -17.69 13.76 10.33
C ALA A 174 -17.87 12.82 11.50
N VAL A 175 -19.12 12.61 11.91
CA VAL A 175 -19.43 11.51 12.83
C VAL A 175 -19.36 10.20 12.06
N ILE A 176 -18.58 9.24 12.57
CA ILE A 176 -18.46 7.90 11.99
C ILE A 176 -18.74 6.87 13.06
N ARG A 177 -19.50 5.84 12.69
CA ARG A 177 -19.68 4.64 13.49
C ARG A 177 -18.50 3.68 13.27
N ASP A 178 -17.72 3.43 14.32
CA ASP A 178 -16.59 2.49 14.33
C ASP A 178 -16.97 1.12 14.94
N SER A 179 -18.08 1.05 15.68
CA SER A 179 -18.62 -0.18 16.27
C SER A 179 -20.14 -0.09 16.47
N PRO A 180 -20.86 -1.20 16.72
CA PRO A 180 -22.31 -1.13 16.91
C PRO A 180 -22.74 -0.22 18.06
N SER A 181 -21.89 -0.08 19.09
CA SER A 181 -22.17 0.72 20.29
C SER A 181 -21.57 2.12 20.26
N HIS A 182 -20.67 2.45 19.31
CA HIS A 182 -19.96 3.72 19.31
C HIS A 182 -19.99 4.39 17.93
N ALA A 183 -20.41 5.66 17.94
CA ALA A 183 -20.23 6.59 16.84
C ALA A 183 -19.61 7.85 17.43
N GLY A 184 -18.41 8.17 16.98
CA GLY A 184 -17.61 9.27 17.50
C GLY A 184 -17.51 10.40 16.48
N TRP A 185 -17.23 11.60 16.97
CA TRP A 185 -16.70 12.65 16.11
C TRP A 185 -15.33 12.17 15.62
N TRP A 186 -15.23 11.94 14.32
CA TRP A 186 -13.99 11.58 13.66
C TRP A 186 -13.44 12.85 13.05
N GLU A 187 -12.52 13.48 13.77
CA GLU A 187 -11.60 14.41 13.15
C GLU A 187 -10.71 13.57 12.24
N VAL A 188 -10.36 14.07 11.06
CA VAL A 188 -9.18 13.58 10.37
C VAL A 188 -7.99 14.03 11.22
N SER A 189 -7.74 13.32 12.31
CA SER A 189 -6.68 13.62 13.27
C SER A 189 -5.60 12.56 13.18
N ASP A 190 -4.48 12.95 12.57
CA ASP A 190 -3.27 13.28 13.31
C ASP A 190 -3.08 12.34 14.51
N GLY A 191 -2.47 11.19 14.25
CA GLY A 191 -2.50 10.04 15.12
C GLY A 191 -1.93 10.23 16.53
N ASP A 192 -2.47 9.38 17.39
CA ASP A 192 -2.16 9.29 18.81
C ASP A 192 -0.72 8.81 19.08
N GLY A 193 -0.16 9.36 20.16
CA GLY A 193 1.25 9.32 20.52
C GLY A 193 1.90 7.97 20.87
N PRO A 194 3.19 7.99 21.26
CA PRO A 194 4.09 6.86 21.08
C PRO A 194 3.88 5.76 22.13
N ALA A 195 3.65 4.54 21.66
CA ALA A 195 3.71 3.33 22.48
C ALA A 195 5.12 2.69 22.39
N THR A 196 5.88 2.74 23.47
CA THR A 196 7.21 2.13 23.56
C THR A 196 7.11 0.60 23.67
N ARG A 197 7.59 -0.12 22.64
CA ARG A 197 7.87 -1.57 22.72
C ARG A 197 9.15 -1.94 22.00
N SER A 198 9.84 -2.92 22.58
CA SER A 198 11.16 -3.42 22.20
C SER A 198 11.25 -3.90 20.75
N ILE A 199 12.26 -3.39 20.04
CA ILE A 199 12.62 -3.68 18.65
C ILE A 199 13.34 -5.03 18.57
N ASN A 200 12.82 -5.96 17.77
CA ASN A 200 13.49 -7.22 17.45
C ASN A 200 13.91 -7.25 15.98
N ASN A 201 15.17 -7.61 15.75
CA ASN A 201 15.84 -7.70 14.45
C ASN A 201 15.21 -8.80 13.56
N ALA A 202 14.56 -8.40 12.46
CA ALA A 202 13.88 -9.31 11.52
C ALA A 202 14.76 -9.80 10.36
N THR A 203 16.00 -9.32 10.21
CA THR A 203 16.88 -9.63 9.06
C THR A 203 17.89 -10.74 9.34
N ARG A 204 17.96 -11.28 10.56
CA ARG A 204 18.92 -12.36 10.90
C ARG A 204 18.55 -13.67 10.18
N ARG A 205 19.46 -14.20 9.35
CA ARG A 205 19.37 -15.58 8.82
C ARG A 205 19.13 -16.54 9.99
N ARG A 206 17.98 -17.22 10.02
CA ARG A 206 17.84 -18.45 10.80
C ARG A 206 18.78 -19.48 10.15
N ASN A 207 19.70 -20.05 10.94
CA ASN A 207 20.51 -21.18 10.50
C ASN A 207 19.58 -22.32 10.08
N LEU A 208 19.43 -22.52 8.78
CA LEU A 208 18.78 -23.68 8.21
C LEU A 208 19.80 -24.83 8.19
N SER A 209 19.45 -25.93 8.86
CA SER A 209 20.23 -27.16 8.92
C SER A 209 20.62 -27.68 7.52
N PRO A 210 21.74 -28.40 7.34
CA PRO A 210 22.43 -28.53 6.05
C PRO A 210 21.78 -29.44 4.99
N ARG A 211 20.49 -29.82 5.13
CA ARG A 211 19.88 -30.87 4.27
C ARG A 211 18.46 -30.61 3.77
N LEU A 212 17.94 -29.38 3.81
CA LEU A 212 16.61 -29.07 3.27
C LEU A 212 16.69 -27.87 2.33
N SER A 213 16.01 -27.97 1.19
CA SER A 213 15.93 -26.95 0.13
C SER A 213 15.79 -25.53 0.70
N CYS A 214 16.50 -24.55 0.13
CA CYS A 214 16.39 -23.14 0.52
C CYS A 214 14.96 -22.56 0.44
N ALA A 215 14.02 -23.30 -0.17
CA ALA A 215 12.63 -22.92 -0.28
C ALA A 215 11.98 -22.66 1.10
N THR A 216 11.64 -21.41 1.38
CA THR A 216 10.88 -20.95 2.55
C THR A 216 9.36 -21.13 2.39
N GLY A 217 8.93 -21.70 1.25
CA GLY A 217 7.52 -21.78 0.83
C GLY A 217 7.00 -20.51 0.15
N ASN A 218 7.83 -19.49 0.04
CA ASN A 218 7.46 -18.17 -0.46
C ASN A 218 8.24 -17.86 -1.75
N PRO A 219 7.59 -17.67 -2.91
CA PRO A 219 8.27 -17.60 -4.21
C PRO A 219 9.15 -16.36 -4.38
N ILE A 220 8.75 -15.23 -3.78
CA ILE A 220 9.48 -13.96 -3.87
C ILE A 220 10.80 -14.17 -3.14
N ASP A 221 10.72 -14.63 -1.89
CA ASP A 221 11.87 -14.99 -1.08
C ASP A 221 12.73 -16.07 -1.73
N ASN A 222 12.13 -17.15 -2.22
CA ASN A 222 12.88 -18.24 -2.85
C ASN A 222 13.64 -17.77 -4.08
N CYS A 223 13.06 -16.84 -4.87
CA CYS A 223 13.66 -16.32 -6.08
C CYS A 223 15.01 -15.62 -5.83
N TRP A 224 15.14 -14.87 -4.73
CA TRP A 224 16.37 -14.14 -4.42
C TRP A 224 17.17 -14.71 -3.25
N ARG A 225 16.53 -15.18 -2.16
CA ARG A 225 17.23 -15.74 -0.98
C ARG A 225 17.96 -17.04 -1.30
N CYS A 226 17.49 -17.77 -2.31
CA CYS A 226 18.13 -19.00 -2.78
C CYS A 226 19.18 -18.77 -3.86
N ASP A 227 19.41 -17.53 -4.24
CA ASP A 227 20.59 -17.16 -4.98
C ASP A 227 21.79 -17.09 -4.00
N PRO A 228 22.76 -18.01 -4.06
CA PRO A 228 23.94 -17.94 -3.20
C PRO A 228 24.78 -16.68 -3.45
N ASN A 229 24.60 -16.06 -4.62
CA ASN A 229 25.28 -14.86 -5.09
C ASN A 229 24.36 -13.63 -5.06
N TRP A 230 23.29 -13.62 -4.24
CA TRP A 230 22.37 -12.47 -4.16
C TRP A 230 23.11 -11.15 -3.88
N SER A 231 24.17 -11.18 -3.06
CA SER A 231 24.96 -10.00 -2.68
C SER A 231 25.85 -9.46 -3.79
N THR A 232 26.15 -10.25 -4.83
CA THR A 232 26.83 -9.77 -6.04
C THR A 232 25.86 -9.56 -7.19
N ARG A 233 24.59 -9.98 -7.02
CA ARG A 233 23.50 -9.85 -7.99
C ARG A 233 22.29 -9.14 -7.38
N HIS A 234 22.54 -8.01 -6.71
CA HIS A 234 21.53 -7.21 -6.04
C HIS A 234 20.26 -7.02 -6.89
N GLN A 235 20.45 -6.59 -8.14
CA GLN A 235 19.37 -6.22 -9.04
C GLN A 235 18.45 -7.36 -9.48
N ARG A 236 18.85 -8.62 -9.25
CA ARG A 236 18.02 -9.80 -9.55
C ARG A 236 16.72 -9.81 -8.73
N LEU A 237 16.69 -9.13 -7.58
CA LEU A 237 15.48 -8.99 -6.76
C LEU A 237 14.29 -8.44 -7.57
N ALA A 238 14.53 -7.51 -8.50
CA ALA A 238 13.47 -6.91 -9.32
C ALA A 238 12.78 -7.91 -10.27
N ASP A 239 13.35 -9.10 -10.50
CA ASP A 239 12.72 -10.18 -11.27
C ASP A 239 11.82 -11.09 -10.42
N CYS A 240 11.80 -10.88 -9.10
CA CYS A 240 11.12 -11.76 -8.15
C CYS A 240 9.71 -11.29 -7.77
N ALA A 241 9.35 -10.05 -8.13
CA ALA A 241 8.05 -9.47 -7.83
C ALA A 241 6.91 -10.26 -8.52
N ILE A 242 5.81 -10.45 -7.81
CA ILE A 242 4.58 -11.09 -8.33
C ILE A 242 3.37 -10.16 -8.13
N GLY A 243 2.17 -10.56 -8.55
CA GLY A 243 0.96 -9.76 -8.35
C GLY A 243 0.92 -8.45 -9.15
N PHE A 244 0.26 -7.42 -8.61
CA PHE A 244 0.00 -6.15 -9.32
C PHE A 244 1.24 -5.26 -9.47
N GLY A 245 2.20 -5.37 -8.56
CA GLY A 245 3.48 -4.66 -8.55
C GLY A 245 4.60 -5.36 -9.31
N LYS A 246 4.34 -6.51 -9.95
CA LYS A 246 5.36 -7.31 -10.66
C LYS A 246 6.15 -6.58 -11.75
N ASN A 247 5.65 -5.44 -12.22
CA ASN A 247 6.29 -4.61 -13.24
C ASN A 247 7.23 -3.55 -12.63
N ALA A 248 7.31 -3.45 -11.30
CA ALA A 248 8.25 -2.55 -10.63
C ALA A 248 9.68 -3.05 -10.83
N VAL A 249 10.40 -2.45 -11.78
CA VAL A 249 11.81 -2.79 -12.05
C VAL A 249 12.79 -1.96 -11.22
N GLY A 250 12.31 -0.91 -10.54
CA GLY A 250 13.14 -0.06 -9.69
C GLY A 250 14.30 0.58 -10.48
N GLY A 251 15.47 0.60 -9.85
CA GLY A 251 16.73 1.04 -10.45
C GLY A 251 17.53 -0.07 -11.16
N LYS A 252 16.88 -1.16 -11.58
CA LYS A 252 17.55 -2.23 -12.33
C LYS A 252 18.13 -1.69 -13.65
N TYR A 253 19.23 -2.30 -14.10
CA TYR A 253 19.97 -2.00 -15.35
C TYR A 253 20.93 -0.81 -15.29
N ASP A 254 21.01 -0.11 -14.16
CA ASP A 254 21.94 1.00 -13.99
C ASP A 254 22.91 0.73 -12.82
N ARG A 255 23.68 1.74 -12.41
CA ARG A 255 24.70 1.64 -11.39
C ARG A 255 24.11 1.45 -10.00
N ILE A 256 24.91 0.82 -9.15
CA ILE A 256 24.67 0.76 -7.72
C ILE A 256 25.16 2.06 -7.09
N TYR A 257 24.32 2.67 -6.26
CA TYR A 257 24.70 3.81 -5.42
C TYR A 257 24.81 3.32 -3.97
N THR A 258 25.96 3.52 -3.35
CA THR A 258 26.18 3.11 -1.95
C THR A 258 26.06 4.32 -1.05
N VAL A 259 25.03 4.35 -0.19
CA VAL A 259 24.90 5.34 0.87
C VAL A 259 25.96 5.06 1.93
N THR A 260 26.76 6.08 2.26
CA THR A 260 27.79 6.00 3.29
C THR A 260 27.63 7.04 4.40
N ASP A 261 26.75 8.02 4.20
CA ASP A 261 26.54 9.13 5.14
C ASP A 261 25.06 9.20 5.59
N PRO A 262 24.76 8.82 6.84
CA PRO A 262 23.42 8.91 7.40
C PRO A 262 23.13 10.23 8.15
N SER A 263 24.12 11.08 8.40
CA SER A 263 23.98 12.20 9.36
C SER A 263 23.67 13.55 8.70
N HIS A 264 23.85 13.68 7.38
CA HIS A 264 23.69 14.93 6.65
C HIS A 264 22.40 14.99 5.83
N ASP A 265 21.25 14.76 6.46
CA ASP A 265 19.97 15.06 5.81
C ASP A 265 19.81 16.59 5.64
N ASP A 266 19.73 17.03 4.39
CA ASP A 266 19.44 18.41 4.01
C ASP A 266 18.36 18.39 2.91
N PRO A 267 17.12 18.80 3.25
CA PRO A 267 15.98 18.78 2.32
C PRO A 267 16.21 19.59 1.04
N VAL A 268 17.05 20.64 1.09
CA VAL A 268 17.26 21.57 -0.02
C VAL A 268 18.56 21.28 -0.75
N ASN A 269 19.63 20.88 -0.06
CA ASN A 269 20.97 20.70 -0.63
C ASN A 269 21.57 19.34 -0.19
N PRO A 270 20.97 18.21 -0.59
CA PRO A 270 21.46 16.91 -0.19
C PRO A 270 22.86 16.64 -0.77
N LYS A 271 23.79 16.21 0.08
CA LYS A 271 25.17 15.92 -0.32
C LYS A 271 25.28 14.54 -1.00
N PRO A 272 26.21 14.35 -1.94
CA PRO A 272 26.62 13.02 -2.38
C PRO A 272 26.88 12.09 -1.18
N ASP A 273 26.73 10.79 -1.43
CA ASP A 273 26.80 9.70 -0.45
C ASP A 273 25.65 9.61 0.58
N THR A 274 24.69 10.53 0.54
CA THR A 274 23.44 10.46 1.34
C THR A 274 22.31 9.74 0.59
N LEU A 275 21.31 9.23 1.32
CA LEU A 275 20.11 8.63 0.74
C LEU A 275 19.27 9.66 -0.04
N ARG A 276 19.06 10.85 0.52
CA ARG A 276 18.28 11.92 -0.15
C ARG A 276 18.88 12.33 -1.49
N HIS A 277 20.20 12.46 -1.55
CA HIS A 277 20.86 12.76 -2.82
C HIS A 277 20.61 11.67 -3.85
N ALA A 278 20.71 10.39 -3.48
CA ALA A 278 20.46 9.27 -4.37
C ALA A 278 19.00 9.20 -4.85
N ALA A 279 18.04 9.44 -3.94
CA ALA A 279 16.62 9.31 -4.20
C ALA A 279 16.10 10.24 -5.30
N ILE A 280 16.69 11.44 -5.42
CA ILE A 280 16.25 12.46 -6.36
C ILE A 280 16.97 12.43 -7.72
N GLN A 281 17.98 11.56 -7.91
CA GLN A 281 18.72 11.54 -9.18
C GLN A 281 17.80 11.20 -10.37
N PRO A 282 18.06 11.75 -11.57
CA PRO A 282 17.24 11.48 -12.75
C PRO A 282 17.44 10.06 -13.27
N ASP A 283 18.68 9.56 -13.20
CA ASP A 283 19.03 8.22 -13.69
C ASP A 283 18.45 7.12 -12.77
N PRO A 284 18.13 5.93 -13.30
CA PRO A 284 17.80 4.79 -12.47
C PRO A 284 18.93 4.49 -11.47
N LEU A 285 18.59 4.18 -10.22
CA LEU A 285 19.62 3.85 -9.22
C LEU A 285 19.17 2.70 -8.32
N TRP A 286 20.08 1.73 -8.17
CA TRP A 286 19.98 0.69 -7.15
C TRP A 286 20.75 1.12 -5.90
N ILE A 287 20.02 1.64 -4.91
CA ILE A 287 20.57 2.26 -3.71
C ILE A 287 20.76 1.18 -2.64
N ILE A 288 22.01 0.98 -2.21
CA ILE A 288 22.40 0.09 -1.11
C ILE A 288 23.08 0.88 0.00
N PHE A 289 23.37 0.21 1.12
CA PHE A 289 23.91 0.84 2.31
C PHE A 289 25.23 0.17 2.72
N LYS A 290 26.23 0.97 3.07
CA LYS A 290 27.56 0.49 3.43
C LYS A 290 27.59 -0.28 4.75
N SER A 291 26.73 0.09 5.70
CA SER A 291 26.63 -0.48 7.04
C SER A 291 25.25 -0.22 7.62
N ASP A 292 24.96 -0.83 8.77
CA ASP A 292 23.81 -0.46 9.59
C ASP A 292 23.80 1.05 9.84
N MET A 293 22.63 1.67 9.70
CA MET A 293 22.48 3.11 9.93
C MET A 293 21.04 3.50 10.26
N VAL A 294 20.92 4.59 11.01
CA VAL A 294 19.67 5.29 11.27
C VAL A 294 19.74 6.64 10.56
N ILE A 295 18.85 6.86 9.62
CA ILE A 295 18.75 8.08 8.82
C ILE A 295 17.58 8.89 9.38
N TRP A 296 17.92 9.99 10.05
CA TRP A 296 16.95 10.92 10.60
C TRP A 296 16.62 11.98 9.55
N LEU A 297 15.44 11.87 8.96
CA LEU A 297 14.93 12.82 8.00
C LEU A 297 14.45 14.09 8.68
N LYS A 298 14.76 15.24 8.08
CA LYS A 298 14.28 16.56 8.51
C LYS A 298 12.98 16.97 7.82
N GLN A 299 12.75 16.45 6.63
CA GLN A 299 11.55 16.61 5.81
C GLN A 299 11.31 15.33 4.99
N GLU A 300 10.17 15.20 4.33
CA GLU A 300 9.85 14.02 3.52
C GLU A 300 10.96 13.65 2.53
N LEU A 301 11.29 12.36 2.43
CA LEU A 301 12.21 11.84 1.43
C LEU A 301 11.45 11.63 0.11
N ILE A 302 11.56 12.60 -0.80
CA ILE A 302 11.00 12.49 -2.15
C ILE A 302 11.80 11.46 -2.96
N ILE A 303 11.12 10.44 -3.48
CA ILE A 303 11.72 9.41 -4.33
C ILE A 303 11.29 9.63 -5.79
N ASN A 304 12.27 9.85 -6.67
CA ASN A 304 12.02 9.91 -8.10
C ASN A 304 11.78 8.54 -8.73
N SER A 305 11.31 8.54 -9.98
CA SER A 305 11.09 7.31 -10.73
C SER A 305 12.38 6.47 -10.88
N HIS A 306 12.21 5.16 -11.07
CA HIS A 306 13.31 4.21 -11.33
C HIS A 306 14.32 4.09 -10.18
N LYS A 307 13.83 4.01 -8.95
CA LYS A 307 14.67 3.85 -7.76
C LYS A 307 14.42 2.52 -7.09
N THR A 308 15.49 1.88 -6.65
CA THR A 308 15.41 0.79 -5.67
C THR A 308 16.11 1.24 -4.40
N ILE A 309 15.44 1.19 -3.26
CA ILE A 309 16.07 1.24 -1.94
C ILE A 309 16.18 -0.21 -1.44
N ASP A 310 17.39 -0.73 -1.34
CA ASP A 310 17.68 -2.12 -0.98
C ASP A 310 18.47 -2.19 0.33
N GLY A 311 17.76 -2.46 1.43
CA GLY A 311 18.34 -2.61 2.77
C GLY A 311 19.04 -3.95 3.02
N ARG A 312 19.07 -4.89 2.06
CA ARG A 312 19.67 -6.21 2.31
C ARG A 312 21.17 -6.08 2.64
N GLY A 313 21.57 -6.75 3.72
CA GLY A 313 22.96 -6.77 4.18
C GLY A 313 23.26 -5.75 5.29
N ALA A 314 22.31 -4.87 5.64
CA ALA A 314 22.43 -3.92 6.73
C ALA A 314 21.08 -3.69 7.44
N SER A 315 21.10 -3.26 8.70
CA SER A 315 19.91 -2.80 9.43
C SER A 315 19.72 -1.31 9.19
N ILE A 316 18.76 -0.97 8.33
CA ILE A 316 18.53 0.41 7.88
C ILE A 316 17.23 0.92 8.46
N HIS A 317 17.32 2.03 9.18
CA HIS A 317 16.19 2.70 9.81
C HIS A 317 16.00 4.09 9.19
N ILE A 318 14.79 4.38 8.73
CA ILE A 318 14.36 5.70 8.26
C ILE A 318 13.33 6.20 9.28
N ALA A 319 13.63 7.33 9.91
CA ALA A 319 12.83 7.90 10.98
C ALA A 319 12.94 9.43 11.02
N GLY A 320 12.16 10.08 11.87
CA GLY A 320 12.22 11.53 12.09
C GLY A 320 10.97 12.21 11.59
N SER A 321 11.11 13.12 10.62
CA SER A 321 10.00 13.80 9.97
C SER A 321 9.11 12.83 9.18
N THR A 322 8.32 13.32 8.23
CA THR A 322 7.62 12.42 7.31
C THR A 322 8.65 11.58 6.57
N CYS A 323 8.35 10.29 6.40
CA CYS A 323 9.34 9.33 5.95
C CYS A 323 9.46 9.34 4.41
N ILE A 324 8.81 8.43 3.70
CA ILE A 324 8.96 8.30 2.25
C ILE A 324 7.76 8.92 1.52
N ALA A 325 8.02 9.74 0.50
CA ALA A 325 7.00 10.26 -0.40
C ALA A 325 7.31 9.87 -1.86
N ILE A 326 6.33 9.23 -2.52
CA ILE A 326 6.34 8.85 -3.92
C ILE A 326 5.28 9.68 -4.64
N HIS A 327 5.69 10.79 -5.23
CA HIS A 327 4.79 11.77 -5.84
C HIS A 327 4.91 11.75 -7.37
N HIS A 328 3.86 11.34 -8.08
CA HIS A 328 3.81 11.17 -9.53
C HIS A 328 4.98 10.36 -10.14
N ALA A 329 5.53 9.42 -9.37
CA ALA A 329 6.69 8.64 -9.77
C ALA A 329 6.36 7.17 -10.03
N SER A 330 7.15 6.55 -10.91
CA SER A 330 6.92 5.18 -11.37
C SER A 330 8.15 4.28 -11.23
N ASN A 331 7.92 2.97 -11.16
CA ASN A 331 8.97 1.94 -11.10
C ASN A 331 9.87 2.13 -9.87
N ILE A 332 9.28 1.98 -8.69
CA ILE A 332 10.00 2.11 -7.41
C ILE A 332 9.93 0.80 -6.65
N ILE A 333 11.06 0.39 -6.07
CA ILE A 333 11.16 -0.73 -5.15
C ILE A 333 11.70 -0.20 -3.83
N VAL A 334 11.00 -0.46 -2.73
CA VAL A 334 11.49 -0.22 -1.37
C VAL A 334 11.54 -1.57 -0.67
N HIS A 335 12.73 -2.03 -0.33
CA HIS A 335 12.95 -3.39 0.13
C HIS A 335 13.83 -3.47 1.38
N GLY A 336 13.36 -4.21 2.39
CA GLY A 336 14.21 -4.67 3.49
C GLY A 336 14.68 -3.57 4.45
N ILE A 337 13.88 -2.51 4.64
CA ILE A 337 14.19 -1.39 5.55
C ILE A 337 13.17 -1.25 6.68
N HIS A 338 13.55 -0.56 7.75
CA HIS A 338 12.68 -0.18 8.85
C HIS A 338 12.26 1.28 8.68
N ILE A 339 10.96 1.57 8.69
CA ILE A 339 10.39 2.90 8.57
C ILE A 339 9.55 3.14 9.82
N HIS A 340 9.93 4.08 10.66
CA HIS A 340 9.26 4.27 11.95
C HIS A 340 9.45 5.65 12.53
N ASP A 341 8.65 5.98 13.55
CA ASP A 341 8.72 7.28 14.24
C ASP A 341 8.62 8.45 13.23
N CYS A 342 7.81 8.28 12.19
CA CYS A 342 7.57 9.31 11.17
C CYS A 342 6.57 10.31 11.75
N VAL A 343 6.95 11.58 11.87
CA VAL A 343 6.06 12.63 12.40
C VAL A 343 5.67 13.63 11.34
N LYS A 344 4.64 14.43 11.63
CA LYS A 344 4.23 15.55 10.78
C LYS A 344 5.39 16.50 10.52
N SER A 345 5.45 16.99 9.30
CA SER A 345 6.43 18.00 8.90
C SER A 345 5.74 19.30 8.52
N ALA A 346 6.27 20.42 9.01
CA ALA A 346 5.84 21.75 8.60
C ALA A 346 6.20 22.00 7.13
N ASP A 347 5.55 23.01 6.55
CA ASP A 347 5.85 23.52 5.22
C ASP A 347 7.34 23.85 5.05
N ALA A 348 7.91 23.44 3.94
CA ALA A 348 9.32 23.64 3.66
C ALA A 348 9.63 23.63 2.17
N VAL A 349 10.79 24.20 1.83
CA VAL A 349 11.37 23.97 0.52
C VAL A 349 12.05 22.60 0.52
N ILE A 350 11.65 21.73 -0.41
CA ILE A 350 12.23 20.39 -0.59
C ILE A 350 12.71 20.25 -2.03
N ARG A 351 13.92 19.72 -2.18
CA ARG A 351 14.51 19.35 -3.47
C ARG A 351 13.94 18.02 -3.91
N ASP A 352 13.28 18.01 -5.06
CA ASP A 352 12.70 16.81 -5.70
C ASP A 352 13.53 16.33 -6.90
N SER A 353 14.45 17.15 -7.41
CA SER A 353 15.38 16.81 -8.49
C SER A 353 16.67 17.64 -8.41
N PRO A 354 17.75 17.28 -9.12
CA PRO A 354 18.98 18.07 -9.09
C PRO A 354 18.79 19.53 -9.52
N SER A 355 17.80 19.81 -10.36
CA SER A 355 17.52 21.14 -10.91
C SER A 355 16.35 21.88 -10.27
N HIS A 356 15.54 21.22 -9.43
CA HIS A 356 14.34 21.82 -8.86
C HIS A 356 14.23 21.58 -7.35
N ALA A 357 13.92 22.66 -6.64
CA ALA A 357 13.48 22.62 -5.25
C ALA A 357 12.26 23.54 -5.14
N GLY A 358 11.17 22.99 -4.62
CA GLY A 358 9.87 23.63 -4.59
C GLY A 358 9.34 23.75 -3.17
N TRP A 359 8.28 24.53 -3.01
CA TRP A 359 7.53 24.60 -1.78
C TRP A 359 6.65 23.35 -1.62
N TRP A 360 6.77 22.68 -0.49
CA TRP A 360 5.93 21.54 -0.09
C TRP A 360 5.10 21.96 1.13
N GLU A 361 3.81 21.60 1.10
CA GLU A 361 2.88 21.88 2.19
C GLU A 361 3.11 20.94 3.38
N VAL A 362 2.34 21.17 4.44
CA VAL A 362 2.36 20.34 5.64
C VAL A 362 2.07 18.89 5.26
N SER A 363 2.84 18.01 5.86
CA SER A 363 2.69 16.57 5.68
C SER A 363 2.00 15.93 6.88
N ASP A 364 1.21 14.89 6.61
CA ASP A 364 0.38 14.20 7.60
C ASP A 364 1.19 13.22 8.49
N GLY A 365 2.43 12.88 8.10
CA GLY A 365 3.34 12.05 8.90
C GLY A 365 3.30 10.56 8.57
N ASP A 366 3.03 10.22 7.31
CA ASP A 366 2.99 8.83 6.84
C ASP A 366 4.37 8.15 6.83
N GLY A 367 4.36 6.82 6.95
CA GLY A 367 5.55 6.00 6.70
C GLY A 367 5.94 5.99 5.22
N VAL A 368 4.99 5.66 4.36
CA VAL A 368 5.15 5.69 2.90
C VAL A 368 3.89 6.31 2.28
N ALA A 369 3.99 7.56 1.82
CA ALA A 369 2.94 8.22 1.06
C ALA A 369 3.16 7.99 -0.45
N ILE A 370 2.12 7.55 -1.15
CA ILE A 370 2.14 7.27 -2.59
C ILE A 370 1.02 8.06 -3.26
N PHE A 371 1.38 9.14 -3.94
CA PHE A 371 0.47 10.00 -4.68
C PHE A 371 0.64 9.84 -6.19
N GLY A 372 -0.35 9.28 -6.88
CA GLY A 372 -0.38 9.25 -8.35
C GLY A 372 0.75 8.45 -9.02
N GLY A 373 1.49 7.63 -8.29
CA GLY A 373 2.54 6.77 -8.83
C GLY A 373 2.03 5.53 -9.60
N ARG A 374 2.99 4.70 -10.04
CA ARG A 374 2.70 3.44 -10.76
C ARG A 374 3.85 2.44 -10.63
N ASN A 375 3.54 1.14 -10.59
CA ASN A 375 4.56 0.08 -10.49
C ASN A 375 5.46 0.30 -9.27
N VAL A 376 4.85 0.37 -8.09
CA VAL A 376 5.55 0.46 -6.81
C VAL A 376 5.47 -0.89 -6.10
N TRP A 377 6.60 -1.34 -5.58
CA TRP A 377 6.73 -2.56 -4.79
C TRP A 377 7.39 -2.24 -3.45
N ILE A 378 6.61 -2.32 -2.38
CA ILE A 378 7.10 -2.22 -0.99
C ILE A 378 7.17 -3.66 -0.45
N ASP A 379 8.37 -4.11 -0.10
CA ASP A 379 8.68 -5.52 0.15
C ASP A 379 9.55 -5.70 1.41
N HIS A 380 9.22 -6.63 2.31
CA HIS A 380 10.05 -6.90 3.51
C HIS A 380 10.37 -5.64 4.34
N CYS A 381 9.53 -4.61 4.27
CA CYS A 381 9.70 -3.41 5.07
C CYS A 381 8.98 -3.56 6.41
N SER A 382 9.62 -3.09 7.48
CA SER A 382 8.98 -3.01 8.81
C SER A 382 8.50 -1.58 9.01
N LEU A 383 7.19 -1.38 9.13
CA LEU A 383 6.58 -0.06 9.35
C LEU A 383 5.91 0.00 10.72
N SER A 384 6.17 1.04 11.51
CA SER A 384 5.60 1.19 12.85
C SER A 384 5.64 2.63 13.37
N ASN A 385 4.75 2.99 14.30
CA ASN A 385 4.80 4.26 15.03
C ASN A 385 4.92 5.51 14.12
N CYS A 386 4.19 5.53 13.00
CA CYS A 386 4.05 6.73 12.17
C CYS A 386 2.87 7.56 12.69
N ASN A 387 2.91 8.87 12.48
CA ASN A 387 1.91 9.79 13.02
C ASN A 387 0.56 9.64 12.32
N ASP A 388 0.51 9.32 11.02
CA ASP A 388 -0.76 9.03 10.33
C ASP A 388 -0.78 7.60 9.78
N GLY A 389 -0.77 7.42 8.46
CA GLY A 389 -0.74 6.12 7.82
C GLY A 389 0.65 5.45 7.87
N LEU A 390 0.69 4.12 8.04
CA LEU A 390 1.93 3.39 7.75
C LEU A 390 2.24 3.45 6.25
N ILE A 391 1.20 3.29 5.43
CA ILE A 391 1.26 3.44 3.98
C ILE A 391 -0.03 4.14 3.55
N ASP A 392 0.12 5.30 2.93
CA ASP A 392 -0.98 5.96 2.22
C ASP A 392 -0.77 5.82 0.71
N ALA A 393 -1.84 5.46 -0.02
CA ALA A 393 -1.78 5.24 -1.45
C ALA A 393 -3.03 5.82 -2.13
N ILE A 394 -2.86 7.01 -2.68
CA ILE A 394 -3.93 7.82 -3.24
C ILE A 394 -3.72 8.08 -4.75
N HIS A 395 -4.84 8.08 -5.47
CA HIS A 395 -4.85 8.32 -6.91
C HIS A 395 -4.98 9.81 -7.21
N ALA A 396 -4.10 10.34 -8.05
CA ALA A 396 -4.21 11.70 -8.54
C ALA A 396 -5.20 11.76 -9.72
N ALA A 397 -6.48 11.97 -9.44
CA ALA A 397 -7.48 12.22 -10.47
C ALA A 397 -7.35 13.68 -10.97
N GLY A 398 -6.50 13.92 -11.98
CA GLY A 398 -6.41 15.22 -12.62
C GLY A 398 -5.20 15.39 -13.55
N LEU A 399 -5.49 15.70 -14.82
CA LEU A 399 -4.56 16.17 -15.87
C LEU A 399 -3.62 15.14 -16.53
N ALA A 400 -4.19 14.18 -17.26
CA ALA A 400 -3.82 13.85 -18.66
C ALA A 400 -4.53 12.55 -19.07
N GLY A 401 -5.15 12.56 -20.25
CA GLY A 401 -5.84 11.39 -20.81
C GLY A 401 -4.89 10.19 -20.95
N GLY A 402 -5.07 9.20 -20.08
CA GLY A 402 -4.37 7.93 -20.12
C GLY A 402 -5.01 6.96 -19.13
N HIS A 403 -6.01 6.21 -19.58
CA HIS A 403 -6.69 5.17 -18.81
C HIS A 403 -5.77 3.95 -18.58
N ASP A 404 -4.77 4.07 -17.71
CA ASP A 404 -4.02 2.91 -17.21
C ASP A 404 -3.80 3.10 -15.71
N GLY A 405 -4.74 2.58 -14.92
CA GLY A 405 -4.84 2.84 -13.48
C GLY A 405 -3.60 2.48 -12.68
N SER A 406 -3.45 3.14 -11.53
CA SER A 406 -2.41 2.90 -10.55
C SER A 406 -2.37 1.42 -10.14
N ARG A 407 -1.17 0.81 -10.15
CA ARG A 407 -0.95 -0.61 -9.78
C ARG A 407 0.18 -0.69 -8.77
N TRP A 408 -0.11 -1.35 -7.66
CA TRP A 408 0.77 -1.44 -6.50
C TRP A 408 0.77 -2.86 -5.95
N LEU A 409 1.88 -3.28 -5.37
CA LEU A 409 1.90 -4.46 -4.50
C LEU A 409 2.48 -4.05 -3.15
N LEU A 410 1.68 -4.23 -2.12
CA LEU A 410 2.14 -4.25 -0.74
C LEU A 410 2.32 -5.71 -0.36
N TRP A 411 3.56 -6.07 -0.05
CA TRP A 411 3.86 -7.40 0.41
C TRP A 411 4.75 -7.30 1.64
N PHE A 412 4.13 -7.52 2.80
CA PHE A 412 4.80 -7.47 4.09
C PHE A 412 5.62 -8.73 4.26
#